data_AF-A0A7Y3RPE2-F1
#
_entry.id   AF-A0A7Y3RPE2-F1
#
_cell.length_a   1.000
_cell.length_b   1.000
_cell.length_c   1.000
_cell.angle_alpha   90.00
_cell.angle_beta   90.00
_cell.angle_gamma   90.00
#
_symmetry.space_group_name_H-M   'P 1'
#
loop_
_entity.id
_entity.type
_entity.pdbx_description
1 polymer ?
#
loop_
_entity_poly.entity_id
_entity_poly.type
_entity_poly.pdbx_seq_one_letter_code
_entity_poly.pdbx_strand_id
1 'polypeptide(L)'
;MAAALTGIMLRTPPPAAWILPLGVAWSLVILTIDAASGNTLRQWIPPDQPIGKDEVATARGLMLAFVMLPPALLYIHRDKTWRRRSPRAPLYVAGIGAAASGVLANGAAFFAGVAAYIIGSFRPQAMLRAIGAIWGLIFAAPFLMAAALPKVPQLLTVSSLPDSVLHRLIIWRTVLDLWAEGRTLTGAGARATHTLTDRLGAVTLESGAQIPLVSSHPHNLPVQLLYEFGLIGYGLVIAFLVMGARALLAVPWRKEMAIAIAGLLSVVAVYISVEMDFWHLYTWCALSLSVWGLRAIAKDAG
;
A
#
# COMPACT_ATOMS: atom_id res chain seq x y z
N MET A 1 -22.08 -5.17 -4.11
CA MET A 1 -21.93 -3.97 -4.97
C MET A 1 -20.58 -3.92 -5.69
N ALA A 2 -19.44 -4.00 -4.97
CA ALA A 2 -18.10 -4.03 -5.60
C ALA A 2 -17.94 -5.15 -6.65
N ALA A 3 -18.30 -6.40 -6.32
CA ALA A 3 -18.22 -7.52 -7.27
C ALA A 3 -19.12 -7.36 -8.52
N ALA A 4 -20.26 -6.69 -8.40
CA ALA A 4 -21.17 -6.41 -9.51
C ALA A 4 -20.63 -5.28 -10.41
N LEU A 5 -20.06 -4.23 -9.82
CA LEU A 5 -19.37 -3.17 -10.55
C LEU A 5 -18.11 -3.68 -11.25
N THR A 6 -17.36 -4.58 -10.60
CA THR A 6 -16.27 -5.33 -11.25
C THR A 6 -16.84 -6.08 -12.44
N GLY A 7 -17.87 -6.93 -12.27
CA GLY A 7 -18.51 -7.68 -13.35
C GLY A 7 -18.94 -6.86 -14.58
N ILE A 8 -19.47 -5.64 -14.36
CA ILE A 8 -19.89 -4.73 -15.43
C ILE A 8 -18.69 -4.08 -16.13
N MET A 9 -17.69 -3.60 -15.36
CA MET A 9 -16.43 -3.06 -15.91
C MET A 9 -15.63 -4.08 -16.72
N LEU A 10 -15.92 -5.38 -16.55
CA LEU A 10 -15.24 -6.47 -17.26
C LEU A 10 -15.79 -6.77 -18.66
N ARG A 11 -16.96 -6.24 -19.03
CA ARG A 11 -17.67 -6.59 -20.28
C ARG A 11 -17.61 -5.54 -21.39
N THR A 12 -17.36 -4.27 -21.08
CA THR A 12 -17.23 -3.22 -22.10
C THR A 12 -15.79 -3.11 -22.61
N PRO A 13 -15.53 -3.15 -23.94
CA PRO A 13 -14.23 -2.77 -24.48
C PRO A 13 -14.03 -1.27 -24.20
N PRO A 14 -12.88 -0.82 -23.68
CA PRO A 14 -12.77 0.58 -23.29
C PRO A 14 -12.40 1.45 -24.50
N PRO A 15 -13.27 2.36 -24.98
CA PRO A 15 -12.87 3.44 -25.88
C PRO A 15 -11.89 4.45 -25.23
N ALA A 16 -11.30 4.12 -24.08
CA ALA A 16 -10.57 5.08 -23.25
C ALA A 16 -9.48 4.47 -22.36
N ALA A 17 -8.80 3.39 -22.78
CA ALA A 17 -7.68 2.81 -22.03
C ALA A 17 -6.54 3.82 -21.75
N TRP A 18 -6.43 4.88 -22.56
CA TRP A 18 -5.52 6.00 -22.39
C TRP A 18 -5.86 6.93 -21.20
N ILE A 19 -7.08 6.88 -20.64
CA ILE A 19 -7.47 7.71 -19.49
C ILE A 19 -6.66 7.33 -18.25
N LEU A 20 -6.44 6.04 -18.01
CA LEU A 20 -5.68 5.58 -16.84
C LEU A 20 -4.25 6.16 -16.81
N PRO A 21 -3.40 5.97 -17.84
CA PRO A 21 -2.04 6.52 -17.82
C PRO A 21 -2.03 8.05 -17.79
N LEU A 22 -2.98 8.73 -18.44
CA LEU A 22 -3.08 10.19 -18.36
C LEU A 22 -3.43 10.65 -16.93
N GLY A 23 -4.42 10.02 -16.30
CA GLY A 23 -4.82 10.30 -14.93
C GLY A 23 -3.69 10.06 -13.95
N VAL A 24 -2.98 8.93 -14.06
CA VAL A 24 -1.81 8.63 -13.22
C VAL A 24 -0.69 9.65 -13.42
N ALA A 25 -0.37 10.00 -14.68
CA ALA A 25 0.65 11.02 -14.95
C ALA A 25 0.29 12.38 -14.37
N TRP A 26 -0.97 12.80 -14.53
CA TRP A 26 -1.47 14.07 -13.99
C TRP A 26 -1.46 14.08 -12.46
N SER A 27 -1.94 13.02 -11.81
CA SER A 27 -1.88 12.87 -10.36
C SER A 27 -0.44 12.93 -9.85
N LEU A 28 0.49 12.22 -10.50
CA LEU A 28 1.91 12.26 -10.12
C LEU A 28 2.50 13.67 -10.24
N VAL A 29 2.21 14.40 -11.31
CA VAL A 29 2.69 15.77 -11.48
C VAL A 29 2.16 16.68 -10.38
N ILE A 30 0.85 16.69 -10.14
CA ILE A 30 0.23 17.53 -9.10
C ILE A 30 0.80 17.19 -7.73
N LEU A 31 0.83 15.91 -7.36
CA LEU A 31 1.29 15.47 -6.04
C LEU A 31 2.79 15.70 -5.85
N THR A 32 3.58 15.62 -6.92
CA THR A 32 5.02 15.94 -6.87
C THR A 32 5.25 17.42 -6.69
N ILE A 33 4.49 18.27 -7.40
CA ILE A 33 4.56 19.73 -7.22
C ILE A 33 4.16 20.09 -5.78
N ASP A 34 3.05 19.54 -5.28
CA ASP A 34 2.58 19.77 -3.91
C ASP A 34 3.63 19.33 -2.87
N ALA A 35 4.21 18.13 -3.03
CA ALA A 35 5.28 17.65 -2.16
C ALA A 35 6.52 18.57 -2.20
N ALA A 36 6.97 18.94 -3.39
CA ALA A 36 8.16 19.78 -3.59
C ALA A 36 7.96 21.21 -3.10
N SER A 37 6.71 21.71 -3.08
CA SER A 37 6.40 23.06 -2.64
C SER A 37 6.07 23.16 -1.14
N GLY A 38 6.24 22.08 -0.36
CA GLY A 38 5.89 22.08 1.06
C GLY A 38 4.38 22.11 1.30
N ASN A 39 3.61 21.48 0.41
CA ASN A 39 2.15 21.38 0.40
C ASN A 39 1.41 22.70 0.18
N THR A 40 2.00 23.66 -0.55
CA THR A 40 1.37 24.96 -0.81
C THR A 40 0.13 24.88 -1.68
N LEU A 41 -0.03 23.86 -2.56
CA LEU A 41 -1.25 23.75 -3.37
C LEU A 41 -2.47 23.48 -2.50
N ARG A 42 -2.28 22.77 -1.38
CA ARG A 42 -3.33 22.52 -0.39
C ARG A 42 -3.66 23.74 0.44
N GLN A 43 -2.73 24.65 0.67
CA GLN A 43 -3.05 25.90 1.37
C GLN A 43 -4.07 26.75 0.61
N TRP A 44 -4.18 26.57 -0.71
CA TRP A 44 -5.13 27.26 -1.57
C TRP A 44 -6.49 26.57 -1.65
N ILE A 45 -6.58 25.31 -1.18
CA ILE A 45 -7.81 24.54 -1.12
C ILE A 45 -8.15 24.39 0.36
N PRO A 46 -9.13 25.13 0.91
CA PRO A 46 -9.40 25.14 2.35
C PRO A 46 -9.46 23.70 2.89
N PRO A 47 -8.61 23.33 3.86
CA PRO A 47 -8.54 21.96 4.31
C PRO A 47 -9.80 21.59 5.09
N ASP A 48 -10.38 20.43 4.79
CA ASP A 48 -11.45 19.84 5.61
C ASP A 48 -10.93 19.32 6.96
N GLN A 49 -9.61 19.38 7.21
CA GLN A 49 -8.94 18.84 8.39
C GLN A 49 -8.09 19.92 9.09
N PRO A 50 -7.78 19.75 10.39
CA PRO A 50 -6.91 20.66 11.12
C PRO A 50 -5.56 20.86 10.43
N ILE A 51 -5.04 22.09 10.50
CA ILE A 51 -3.71 22.50 10.04
C ILE A 51 -2.67 21.51 10.59
N GLY A 52 -1.84 20.92 9.72
CA GLY A 52 -0.77 19.98 10.08
C GLY A 52 -0.97 18.52 9.65
N LYS A 53 -2.11 18.15 9.04
CA LYS A 53 -2.32 16.82 8.43
C LYS A 53 -2.07 16.77 6.91
N ASP A 54 -1.65 17.87 6.32
CA ASP A 54 -1.56 18.02 4.86
C ASP A 54 -0.44 17.17 4.24
N GLU A 55 0.70 17.06 4.92
CA GLU A 55 1.82 16.20 4.50
C GLU A 55 1.39 14.73 4.36
N VAL A 56 0.59 14.24 5.31
CA VAL A 56 0.10 12.86 5.32
C VAL A 56 -0.79 12.59 4.12
N ALA A 57 -1.62 13.56 3.74
CA ALA A 57 -2.53 13.40 2.62
C ALA A 57 -1.80 13.44 1.26
N THR A 58 -0.74 14.24 1.11
CA THR A 58 0.11 14.23 -0.10
C THR A 58 0.87 12.91 -0.21
N ALA A 59 1.47 12.46 0.89
CA ALA A 59 2.18 11.20 0.94
C ALA A 59 1.27 10.02 0.58
N ARG A 60 0.05 9.97 1.14
CA ARG A 60 -0.97 8.96 0.77
C ARG A 60 -1.36 9.03 -0.70
N GLY A 61 -1.57 10.23 -1.23
CA GLY A 61 -1.85 10.44 -2.64
C GLY A 61 -0.77 9.85 -3.54
N LEU A 62 0.50 10.08 -3.22
CA LEU A 62 1.65 9.52 -3.95
C LEU A 62 1.67 8.00 -3.90
N MET A 63 1.43 7.41 -2.73
CA MET A 63 1.35 5.95 -2.58
C MET A 63 0.27 5.35 -3.48
N LEU A 64 -0.92 5.95 -3.54
CA LEU A 64 -2.01 5.50 -4.43
C LEU A 64 -1.61 5.65 -5.91
N ALA A 65 -0.93 6.73 -6.28
CA ALA A 65 -0.42 6.91 -7.62
C ALA A 65 0.63 5.85 -7.99
N PHE A 66 1.50 5.45 -7.05
CA PHE A 66 2.47 4.36 -7.26
C PHE A 66 1.79 3.01 -7.46
N VAL A 67 0.67 2.74 -6.77
CA VAL A 67 -0.13 1.52 -7.00
C VAL A 67 -0.64 1.47 -8.45
N MET A 68 -1.05 2.61 -9.00
CA MET A 68 -1.57 2.71 -10.38
C MET A 68 -0.47 2.85 -11.46
N LEU A 69 0.78 3.09 -11.06
CA LEU A 69 1.88 3.36 -11.99
C LEU A 69 2.26 2.16 -12.88
N PRO A 70 2.34 0.90 -12.39
CA PRO A 70 2.70 -0.24 -13.24
C PRO A 70 1.78 -0.48 -14.45
N PRO A 71 0.43 -0.51 -14.33
CA PRO A 71 -0.43 -0.62 -15.51
C PRO A 71 -0.30 0.59 -16.45
N ALA A 72 -0.12 1.81 -15.92
CA ALA A 72 0.10 3.00 -16.74
C ALA A 72 1.39 2.89 -17.57
N LEU A 73 2.50 2.47 -16.96
CA LEU A 73 3.76 2.25 -17.66
C LEU A 73 3.65 1.13 -18.70
N LEU A 74 2.94 0.05 -18.39
CA LEU A 74 2.70 -1.04 -19.34
C LEU A 74 1.91 -0.56 -20.56
N TYR A 75 0.88 0.27 -20.36
CA TYR A 75 0.13 0.89 -21.45
C TYR A 75 1.05 1.73 -22.34
N ILE A 76 1.80 2.66 -21.73
CA ILE A 76 2.73 3.56 -22.44
C ILE A 76 3.80 2.77 -23.20
N HIS A 77 4.26 1.64 -22.65
CA HIS A 77 5.24 0.78 -23.30
C HIS A 77 4.68 0.10 -24.57
N ARG A 78 3.40 -0.29 -24.55
CA ARG A 78 2.73 -0.97 -25.67
C ARG A 78 2.26 -0.01 -26.75
N ASP A 79 1.78 1.17 -26.38
CA ASP A 79 1.29 2.17 -27.33
C ASP A 79 2.46 2.84 -28.09
N LYS A 80 2.49 2.67 -29.42
CA LYS A 80 3.57 3.19 -30.28
C LYS A 80 3.70 4.71 -30.24
N THR A 81 2.59 5.44 -30.08
CA THR A 81 2.54 6.90 -30.05
C THR A 81 3.17 7.41 -28.76
N TRP A 82 2.77 6.85 -27.63
CA TRP A 82 3.28 7.23 -26.31
C TRP A 82 4.73 6.78 -26.11
N ARG A 83 5.09 5.59 -26.60
CA ARG A 83 6.47 5.07 -26.53
C ARG A 83 7.50 5.99 -27.21
N ARG A 84 7.11 6.72 -28.25
CA ARG A 84 8.00 7.67 -28.95
C ARG A 84 8.19 8.98 -28.20
N ARG A 85 7.20 9.43 -27.43
CA ARG A 85 7.23 10.77 -26.79
C ARG A 85 8.05 10.81 -25.52
N SER A 86 7.81 9.92 -24.56
CA SER A 86 8.65 9.74 -23.36
C SER A 86 8.14 8.60 -22.48
N PRO A 87 8.60 7.35 -22.69
CA PRO A 87 8.07 6.21 -21.94
C PRO A 87 8.49 6.20 -20.47
N ARG A 88 9.46 7.05 -20.09
CA ARG A 88 10.07 7.09 -18.75
C ARG A 88 9.65 8.31 -17.93
N ALA A 89 8.99 9.31 -18.54
CA ALA A 89 8.58 10.53 -17.85
C ALA A 89 7.79 10.25 -16.55
N PRO A 90 6.75 9.38 -16.54
CA PRO A 90 6.01 9.09 -15.31
C PRO A 90 6.89 8.46 -14.21
N LEU A 91 7.89 7.67 -14.59
CA LEU A 91 8.82 7.06 -13.64
C LEU A 91 9.73 8.11 -12.98
N TYR A 92 10.24 9.07 -13.76
CA TYR A 92 11.04 10.16 -13.21
C TYR A 92 10.22 11.07 -12.31
N VAL A 93 9.00 11.44 -12.72
CA VAL A 93 8.09 12.23 -11.87
C VAL A 93 7.78 11.49 -10.58
N ALA A 94 7.49 10.18 -10.65
CA ALA A 94 7.28 9.36 -9.46
C ALA A 94 8.50 9.33 -8.53
N GLY A 95 9.72 9.21 -9.08
CA GLY A 95 10.96 9.24 -8.30
C GLY A 95 11.21 10.58 -7.61
N ILE A 96 10.97 11.69 -8.33
CA ILE A 96 11.06 13.04 -7.76
C ILE A 96 10.00 13.22 -6.67
N GLY A 97 8.76 12.82 -6.92
CA GLY A 97 7.68 12.88 -5.93
C GLY A 97 7.98 12.05 -4.67
N ALA A 98 8.53 10.84 -4.83
CA ALA A 98 8.96 10.02 -3.71
C ALA A 98 10.01 10.74 -2.86
N ALA A 99 11.04 11.31 -3.48
CA ALA A 99 12.10 12.04 -2.80
C ALA A 99 11.59 13.34 -2.14
N ALA A 100 10.81 14.13 -2.89
CA ALA A 100 10.26 15.40 -2.43
C ALA A 100 9.29 15.25 -1.25
N SER A 101 8.60 14.11 -1.14
CA SER A 101 7.67 13.88 -0.04
C SER A 101 8.33 13.75 1.33
N GLY A 102 9.64 13.45 1.40
CA GLY A 102 10.34 13.20 2.67
C GLY A 102 9.85 11.96 3.45
N VAL A 103 8.86 11.23 2.95
CA VAL A 103 8.26 10.07 3.62
C VAL A 103 8.95 8.79 3.18
N LEU A 104 9.63 8.12 4.11
CA LEU A 104 10.37 6.88 3.87
C LEU A 104 9.52 5.79 3.18
N ALA A 105 8.23 5.68 3.53
CA ALA A 105 7.31 4.72 2.92
C ALA A 105 7.15 4.94 1.41
N ASN A 106 7.10 6.19 0.93
CA ASN A 106 6.99 6.51 -0.49
C ASN A 106 8.27 6.12 -1.23
N GLY A 107 9.43 6.44 -0.65
CA GLY A 107 10.73 6.00 -1.18
C GLY A 107 10.81 4.48 -1.28
N ALA A 108 10.48 3.77 -0.20
CA ALA A 108 10.49 2.31 -0.17
C ALA A 108 9.55 1.70 -1.22
N ALA A 109 8.33 2.23 -1.37
CA ALA A 109 7.38 1.76 -2.37
C ALA A 109 7.87 1.98 -3.81
N PHE A 110 8.40 3.17 -4.10
CA PHE A 110 8.99 3.48 -5.40
C PHE A 110 10.17 2.54 -5.72
N PHE A 111 11.12 2.39 -4.80
CA PHE A 111 12.28 1.52 -5.01
C PHE A 111 11.91 0.05 -5.09
N ALA A 112 10.90 -0.42 -4.33
CA ALA A 112 10.39 -1.78 -4.46
C ALA A 112 9.80 -2.03 -5.86
N GLY A 113 9.04 -1.07 -6.41
CA GLY A 113 8.54 -1.12 -7.78
C GLY A 113 9.66 -1.13 -8.84
N VAL A 114 10.68 -0.28 -8.68
CA VAL A 114 11.85 -0.24 -9.58
C VAL A 114 12.67 -1.53 -9.49
N ALA A 115 12.92 -2.05 -8.30
CA ALA A 115 13.62 -3.31 -8.10
C ALA A 115 12.85 -4.47 -8.76
N ALA A 116 11.52 -4.51 -8.59
CA ALA A 116 10.67 -5.48 -9.26
C ALA A 116 10.75 -5.39 -10.79
N TYR A 117 10.81 -4.17 -11.32
CA TYR A 117 11.02 -3.93 -12.75
C TYR A 117 12.37 -4.46 -13.24
N ILE A 118 13.46 -4.11 -12.55
CA ILE A 118 14.82 -4.53 -12.91
C ILE A 118 14.94 -6.05 -12.85
N ILE A 119 14.60 -6.67 -11.71
CA ILE A 119 14.72 -8.12 -11.51
C ILE A 119 13.77 -8.87 -12.44
N GLY A 120 12.52 -8.42 -12.55
CA GLY A 120 11.51 -8.99 -13.43
C GLY A 120 11.88 -8.91 -14.92
N SER A 121 12.69 -7.92 -15.31
CA SER A 121 13.22 -7.81 -16.67
C SER A 121 14.20 -8.93 -17.04
N PHE A 122 14.78 -9.63 -16.07
CA PHE A 122 15.65 -10.78 -16.32
C PHE A 122 14.95 -12.11 -15.99
N ARG A 123 14.18 -12.15 -14.89
CA ARG A 123 13.59 -13.38 -14.35
C ARG A 123 12.15 -13.14 -13.85
N PRO A 124 11.17 -12.90 -14.74
CA PRO A 124 9.81 -12.48 -14.34
C PRO A 124 9.12 -13.48 -13.42
N GLN A 125 9.22 -14.78 -13.72
CA GLN A 125 8.61 -15.84 -12.91
C GLN A 125 9.27 -15.98 -11.53
N ALA A 126 10.59 -15.83 -11.45
CA ALA A 126 11.29 -15.82 -10.17
C ALA A 126 10.89 -14.62 -9.32
N MET A 127 10.74 -13.44 -9.94
CA MET A 127 10.29 -12.22 -9.25
C MET A 127 8.88 -12.39 -8.67
N LEU A 128 7.92 -12.94 -9.43
CA LEU A 128 6.57 -13.21 -8.91
C LEU A 128 6.57 -14.17 -7.72
N ARG A 129 7.41 -15.22 -7.75
CA ARG A 129 7.58 -16.13 -6.61
C ARG A 129 8.20 -15.44 -5.40
N ALA A 130 9.23 -14.63 -5.62
CA ALA A 130 9.88 -13.86 -4.55
C ALA A 130 8.90 -12.89 -3.88
N ILE A 131 8.08 -12.19 -4.66
CA ILE A 131 7.00 -11.35 -4.14
C ILE A 131 6.00 -12.18 -3.34
N GLY A 132 5.58 -13.34 -3.85
CA GLY A 132 4.71 -14.26 -3.09
C GLY A 132 5.30 -14.64 -1.73
N ALA A 133 6.60 -14.90 -1.66
CA ALA A 133 7.30 -15.16 -0.40
C ALA A 133 7.33 -13.94 0.53
N ILE A 134 7.60 -12.73 -0.01
CA ILE A 134 7.54 -11.47 0.75
C ILE A 134 6.15 -11.25 1.36
N TRP A 135 5.09 -11.47 0.57
CA TRP A 135 3.72 -11.42 1.07
C TRP A 135 3.48 -12.45 2.19
N GLY A 136 3.99 -13.67 2.02
CA GLY A 136 3.98 -14.68 3.09
C GLY A 136 4.64 -14.19 4.38
N LEU A 137 5.80 -13.54 4.29
CA LEU A 137 6.49 -12.96 5.44
C LEU A 137 5.71 -11.80 6.06
N ILE A 138 5.11 -10.92 5.25
CA ILE A 138 4.28 -9.82 5.74
C ILE A 138 3.08 -10.34 6.55
N PHE A 139 2.43 -11.40 6.07
CA PHE A 139 1.32 -12.03 6.80
C PHE A 139 1.77 -12.95 7.94
N ALA A 140 3.03 -13.40 7.94
CA ALA A 140 3.60 -14.07 9.11
C ALA A 140 4.04 -13.07 10.20
N ALA A 141 4.30 -11.81 9.82
CA ALA A 141 4.89 -10.80 10.70
C ALA A 141 4.15 -10.60 12.03
N PRO A 142 2.80 -10.53 12.09
CA PRO A 142 2.10 -10.37 13.37
C PRO A 142 2.46 -11.46 14.40
N PHE A 143 2.60 -12.71 13.96
CA PHE A 143 2.94 -13.83 14.84
C PHE A 143 4.41 -13.81 15.26
N LEU A 144 5.30 -13.52 14.31
CA LEU A 144 6.73 -13.37 14.60
C LEU A 144 6.97 -12.23 15.60
N MET A 145 6.26 -11.11 15.43
CA MET A 145 6.37 -9.94 16.28
C MET A 145 5.69 -10.14 17.63
N ALA A 146 4.58 -10.88 17.71
CA ALA A 146 3.98 -11.22 19.00
C ALA A 146 4.95 -11.97 19.92
N ALA A 147 5.79 -12.84 19.33
CA ALA A 147 6.83 -13.59 20.03
C ALA A 147 8.09 -12.77 20.30
N ALA A 148 8.52 -11.93 19.36
CA ALA A 148 9.80 -11.22 19.42
C ALA A 148 9.74 -9.85 20.12
N LEU A 149 8.61 -9.14 20.06
CA LEU A 149 8.53 -7.77 20.58
C LEU A 149 8.46 -7.75 22.11
N PRO A 150 9.31 -6.92 22.76
CA PRO A 150 9.24 -6.72 24.20
C PRO A 150 7.94 -6.01 24.60
N LYS A 151 7.62 -6.03 25.89
CA LYS A 151 6.41 -5.38 26.41
C LYS A 151 6.50 -3.85 26.25
N VAL A 152 5.34 -3.17 26.20
CA VAL A 152 5.28 -1.72 26.00
C VAL A 152 6.18 -0.92 26.96
N PRO A 153 6.23 -1.21 28.28
CA PRO A 153 7.14 -0.49 29.19
C PRO A 153 8.63 -0.59 28.80
N GLN A 154 9.05 -1.72 28.23
CA GLN A 154 10.43 -1.93 27.77
C GLN A 154 10.68 -1.22 26.43
N LEU A 155 9.67 -1.13 25.56
CA LEU A 155 9.78 -0.37 24.30
C LEU A 155 9.94 1.13 24.59
N LEU A 156 9.22 1.66 25.58
CA LEU A 156 9.28 3.08 25.93
C LEU A 156 10.66 3.56 26.42
N THR A 157 11.55 2.64 26.79
CA THR A 157 12.94 2.95 27.22
C THR A 157 13.97 2.82 26.09
N VAL A 158 13.55 2.54 24.85
CA VAL A 158 14.46 2.37 23.71
C VAL A 158 14.70 3.71 23.00
N SER A 159 15.80 4.39 23.32
CA SER A 159 16.21 5.65 22.67
C SER A 159 16.90 5.49 21.32
N SER A 160 17.33 4.28 20.95
CA SER A 160 18.13 4.06 19.73
C SER A 160 17.33 4.02 18.44
N LEU A 161 15.99 4.03 18.51
CA LEU A 161 15.11 3.93 17.35
C LEU A 161 14.44 5.28 17.05
N PRO A 162 14.18 5.60 15.77
CA PRO A 162 13.35 6.76 15.44
C PRO A 162 11.95 6.65 16.06
N ASP A 163 11.42 7.76 16.59
CA ASP A 163 10.09 7.82 17.25
C ASP A 163 8.98 7.18 16.41
N SER A 164 9.00 7.38 15.09
CA SER A 164 7.99 6.80 14.18
C SER A 164 8.06 5.26 14.10
N VAL A 165 9.26 4.69 14.20
CA VAL A 165 9.46 3.23 14.23
C VAL A 165 9.05 2.71 15.60
N LEU A 166 9.52 3.35 16.67
CA LEU A 166 9.20 2.97 18.03
C LEU A 166 7.68 2.99 18.27
N HIS A 167 7.00 4.04 17.84
CA HIS A 167 5.55 4.15 17.93
C HIS A 167 4.82 3.01 17.21
N ARG A 168 5.26 2.64 16.01
CA ARG A 168 4.69 1.49 15.28
C ARG A 168 4.86 0.19 16.04
N LEU A 169 6.03 -0.04 16.65
CA LEU A 169 6.26 -1.24 17.47
C LEU A 169 5.37 -1.26 18.72
N ILE A 170 5.18 -0.11 19.38
CA ILE A 170 4.26 0.04 20.51
C ILE A 170 2.82 -0.27 20.09
N ILE A 171 2.37 0.27 18.95
CA ILE A 171 1.05 -0.01 18.40
C ILE A 171 0.89 -1.51 18.15
N TRP A 172 1.87 -2.15 17.49
CA TRP A 172 1.80 -3.57 17.17
C TRP A 172 1.73 -4.41 18.44
N ARG A 173 2.61 -4.15 19.41
CA ARG A 173 2.60 -4.87 20.69
C ARG A 173 1.26 -4.72 21.40
N THR A 174 0.75 -3.49 21.49
CA THR A 174 -0.52 -3.19 22.16
C THR A 174 -1.69 -3.92 21.50
N VAL A 175 -1.79 -3.85 20.17
CA VAL A 175 -2.88 -4.50 19.42
C VAL A 175 -2.78 -6.03 19.50
N LEU A 176 -1.57 -6.59 19.48
CA LEU A 176 -1.35 -8.04 19.62
C LEU A 176 -1.65 -8.54 21.03
N ASP A 177 -1.32 -7.78 22.08
CA ASP A 177 -1.71 -8.09 23.46
C ASP A 177 -3.25 -8.09 23.59
N LEU A 178 -3.91 -7.05 23.09
CA LEU A 178 -5.38 -6.95 23.08
C LEU A 178 -6.06 -8.05 22.25
N TRP A 179 -5.41 -8.57 21.21
CA TRP A 179 -5.87 -9.72 20.44
C TRP A 179 -5.76 -11.03 21.24
N ALA A 180 -4.66 -11.19 21.99
CA ALA A 180 -4.42 -12.36 22.83
C ALA A 180 -5.35 -12.43 24.06
N GLU A 181 -5.90 -11.31 24.53
CA GLU A 181 -6.84 -11.21 25.67
C GLU A 181 -8.27 -11.71 25.38
N GLY A 182 -8.44 -12.68 24.48
CA GLY A 182 -9.73 -13.32 24.21
C GLY A 182 -10.41 -12.91 22.90
N ARG A 183 -9.71 -12.17 22.02
CA ARG A 183 -10.19 -11.83 20.66
C ARG A 183 -9.55 -12.70 19.57
N THR A 184 -8.95 -13.82 19.97
CA THR A 184 -8.03 -14.59 19.15
C THR A 184 -8.71 -15.20 17.91
N LEU A 185 -9.88 -15.82 18.09
CA LEU A 185 -10.56 -16.56 17.02
C LEU A 185 -11.38 -15.67 16.08
N THR A 186 -12.24 -14.82 16.63
CA THR A 186 -13.23 -14.04 15.88
C THR A 186 -12.88 -12.55 15.76
N GLY A 187 -11.86 -12.09 16.46
CA GLY A 187 -11.49 -10.68 16.49
C GLY A 187 -12.40 -9.81 17.36
N ALA A 188 -12.17 -8.51 17.27
CA ALA A 188 -12.85 -7.45 18.00
C ALA A 188 -14.11 -6.91 17.27
N GLY A 189 -14.30 -7.28 16.01
CA GLY A 189 -15.32 -6.73 15.12
C GLY A 189 -14.77 -5.70 14.13
N ALA A 190 -15.54 -5.45 13.07
CA ALA A 190 -15.19 -4.51 12.02
C ALA A 190 -15.00 -3.09 12.58
N ARG A 191 -13.94 -2.40 12.14
CA ARG A 191 -13.56 -1.05 12.59
C ARG A 191 -13.20 -0.93 14.05
N ALA A 192 -13.00 -2.03 14.77
CA ALA A 192 -12.68 -1.97 16.19
C ALA A 192 -11.38 -1.20 16.47
N THR A 193 -10.40 -1.19 15.57
CA THR A 193 -9.15 -0.43 15.76
C THR A 193 -9.37 1.08 15.82
N HIS A 194 -10.38 1.61 15.11
CA HIS A 194 -10.69 3.04 15.12
C HIS A 194 -11.20 3.51 16.48
N THR A 195 -11.73 2.60 17.30
CA THR A 195 -12.20 2.90 18.66
C THR A 195 -11.08 2.80 19.71
N LEU A 196 -9.90 2.28 19.35
CA LEU A 196 -8.80 2.10 20.30
C LEU A 196 -8.15 3.41 20.70
N THR A 197 -8.03 4.37 19.77
CA THR A 197 -7.45 5.70 20.04
C THR A 197 -8.18 6.39 21.19
N ASP A 198 -9.52 6.38 21.15
CA ASP A 198 -10.34 7.04 22.17
C ASP A 198 -10.31 6.30 23.52
N ARG A 199 -10.10 4.99 23.50
CA ARG A 199 -10.13 4.13 24.70
C ARG A 199 -8.80 4.07 25.46
N LEU A 200 -7.68 4.11 24.75
CA LEU A 200 -6.35 3.84 25.31
C LEU A 200 -5.56 5.11 25.64
N GLY A 201 -6.00 6.27 25.15
CA GLY A 201 -5.34 7.55 25.42
C GLY A 201 -3.97 7.69 24.73
N ALA A 202 -3.06 8.42 25.37
CA ALA A 202 -1.75 8.76 24.84
C ALA A 202 -0.61 8.25 25.75
N VAL A 203 0.58 8.10 25.15
CA VAL A 203 1.84 7.82 25.84
C VAL A 203 2.85 8.92 25.55
N THR A 204 3.74 9.15 26.51
CA THR A 204 4.87 10.07 26.36
C THR A 204 6.11 9.25 25.98
N LEU A 205 6.71 9.57 24.84
CA LEU A 205 8.00 9.01 24.43
C LEU A 205 9.15 9.65 25.24
N GLU A 206 10.33 9.03 25.19
CA GLU A 206 11.55 9.58 25.84
C GLU A 206 11.92 10.97 25.30
N SER A 207 11.59 11.26 24.04
CA SER A 207 11.71 12.60 23.44
C SER A 207 10.81 13.66 24.08
N GLY A 208 9.88 13.28 24.96
CA GLY A 208 8.85 14.13 25.55
C GLY A 208 7.61 14.29 24.68
N ALA A 209 7.60 13.72 23.46
CA ALA A 209 6.45 13.77 22.58
C ALA A 209 5.28 12.94 23.14
N GLN A 210 4.11 13.56 23.27
CA GLN A 210 2.86 12.86 23.59
C GLN A 210 2.19 12.41 22.31
N ILE A 211 2.00 11.09 22.17
CA ILE A 211 1.38 10.48 20.99
C ILE A 211 0.30 9.49 21.41
N PRO A 212 -0.78 9.31 20.62
CA PRO A 212 -1.80 8.31 20.91
C PRO A 212 -1.17 6.92 21.05
N LEU A 213 -1.56 6.14 22.05
CA LEU A 213 -1.00 4.79 22.26
C LEU A 213 -1.28 3.90 21.03
N VAL A 214 -2.48 4.04 20.47
CA VAL A 214 -2.87 3.49 19.18
C VAL A 214 -3.40 4.62 18.32
N SER A 215 -2.79 4.84 17.16
CA SER A 215 -3.35 5.75 16.15
C SER A 215 -4.68 5.22 15.61
N SER A 216 -5.39 5.98 14.78
CA SER A 216 -6.74 5.59 14.31
C SER A 216 -6.80 4.21 13.63
N HIS A 217 -5.66 3.68 13.18
CA HIS A 217 -5.50 2.31 12.72
C HIS A 217 -4.05 1.86 12.95
N PRO A 218 -3.80 0.57 13.20
CA PRO A 218 -2.45 0.05 13.15
C PRO A 218 -1.97 0.21 11.70
N HIS A 219 -0.87 0.95 11.51
CA HIS A 219 -0.26 1.23 10.21
C HIS A 219 0.36 -0.03 9.55
N ASN A 220 -0.36 -1.15 9.61
CA ASN A 220 -0.03 -2.48 9.13
C ASN A 220 -1.33 -3.30 9.00
N LEU A 221 -1.75 -3.53 7.75
CA LEU A 221 -2.98 -4.23 7.44
C LEU A 221 -3.05 -5.65 8.06
N PRO A 222 -1.99 -6.47 8.05
CA PRO A 222 -1.98 -7.76 8.75
C PRO A 222 -2.39 -7.68 10.23
N VAL A 223 -1.81 -6.76 11.00
CA VAL A 223 -2.15 -6.57 12.42
C VAL A 223 -3.60 -6.11 12.56
N GLN A 224 -4.08 -5.22 11.69
CA GLN A 224 -5.48 -4.78 11.67
C GLN A 224 -6.44 -5.95 11.45
N LEU A 225 -6.19 -6.75 10.41
CA LEU A 225 -7.04 -7.89 10.05
C LEU A 225 -7.10 -8.91 11.18
N LEU A 226 -5.96 -9.18 11.82
CA LEU A 226 -5.88 -10.12 12.93
C LEU A 226 -6.68 -9.64 14.14
N TYR A 227 -6.58 -8.36 14.50
CA TYR A 227 -7.33 -7.79 15.61
C TYR A 227 -8.84 -7.70 15.32
N GLU A 228 -9.23 -7.22 14.14
CA GLU A 228 -10.64 -6.99 13.82
C GLU A 228 -11.41 -8.28 13.52
N PHE A 229 -10.78 -9.25 12.83
CA PHE A 229 -11.47 -10.45 12.35
C PHE A 229 -10.95 -11.77 12.93
N GLY A 230 -9.92 -11.72 13.79
CA GLY A 230 -9.34 -12.90 14.43
C GLY A 230 -8.70 -13.88 13.46
N LEU A 231 -8.30 -15.05 13.95
CA LEU A 231 -7.68 -16.10 13.15
C LEU A 231 -8.58 -16.61 12.01
N ILE A 232 -9.92 -16.59 12.19
CA ILE A 232 -10.84 -17.06 11.15
C ILE A 232 -10.80 -16.12 9.94
N GLY A 233 -11.05 -14.82 10.15
CA GLY A 233 -11.02 -13.86 9.04
C GLY A 233 -9.62 -13.72 8.45
N TYR A 234 -8.60 -13.70 9.29
CA TYR A 234 -7.21 -13.67 8.86
C TYR A 234 -6.83 -14.89 8.00
N GLY A 235 -7.22 -16.09 8.42
CA GLY A 235 -7.01 -17.33 7.69
C GLY A 235 -7.72 -17.36 6.34
N LEU A 236 -8.94 -16.82 6.25
CA LEU A 236 -9.66 -16.69 4.98
C LEU A 236 -8.93 -15.74 4.01
N VAL A 237 -8.37 -14.63 4.49
CA VAL A 237 -7.56 -13.72 3.68
C VAL A 237 -6.29 -14.42 3.19
N ILE A 238 -5.58 -15.15 4.06
CA ILE A 238 -4.41 -15.94 3.64
C ILE A 238 -4.79 -16.97 2.58
N ALA A 239 -5.87 -17.73 2.79
CA ALA A 239 -6.33 -18.72 1.84
C ALA A 239 -6.64 -18.08 0.48
N PHE A 240 -7.31 -16.93 0.47
CA PHE A 240 -7.57 -16.16 -0.75
C PHE A 240 -6.27 -15.73 -1.44
N LEU A 241 -5.29 -15.20 -0.69
CA LEU A 241 -4.00 -14.79 -1.24
C LEU A 241 -3.20 -15.97 -1.81
N VAL A 242 -3.22 -17.13 -1.14
CA VAL A 242 -2.56 -18.35 -1.61
C VAL A 242 -3.21 -18.86 -2.90
N MET A 243 -4.54 -18.91 -2.96
CA MET A 243 -5.26 -19.29 -4.18
C MET A 243 -4.97 -18.31 -5.31
N GLY A 244 -4.99 -17.00 -5.03
CA GLY A 244 -4.65 -15.95 -5.99
C GLY A 244 -3.21 -16.07 -6.50
N ALA A 245 -2.25 -16.32 -5.61
CA ALA A 245 -0.84 -16.52 -5.99
C ALA A 245 -0.66 -17.78 -6.85
N ARG A 246 -1.31 -18.89 -6.51
CA ARG A 246 -1.29 -20.12 -7.32
C ARG A 246 -1.88 -19.89 -8.71
N ALA A 247 -3.03 -19.23 -8.78
CA ALA A 247 -3.66 -18.88 -10.06
C ALA A 247 -2.76 -17.95 -10.88
N LEU A 248 -2.14 -16.95 -10.23
CA LEU A 248 -1.24 -16.01 -10.89
C LEU A 248 0.01 -16.70 -11.45
N LEU A 249 0.62 -17.62 -10.70
CA LEU A 249 1.82 -18.35 -11.12
C LEU A 249 1.54 -19.44 -12.16
N ALA A 250 0.30 -19.92 -12.27
CA ALA A 250 -0.09 -20.91 -13.28
C ALA A 250 -0.25 -20.32 -14.69
N VAL A 251 -0.46 -19.00 -14.81
CA VAL A 251 -0.66 -18.34 -16.10
C VAL A 251 0.69 -18.07 -16.78
N PRO A 252 0.87 -18.45 -18.06
CA PRO A 252 2.07 -18.15 -18.83
C PRO A 252 2.08 -16.69 -19.30
N TRP A 253 2.30 -15.77 -18.37
CA TRP A 253 2.29 -14.33 -18.66
C TRP A 253 3.37 -13.94 -19.67
N ARG A 254 3.00 -13.04 -20.60
CA ARG A 254 3.99 -12.25 -21.36
C ARG A 254 4.89 -11.51 -20.38
N LYS A 255 6.18 -11.40 -20.73
CA LYS A 255 7.22 -10.82 -19.88
C LYS A 255 6.83 -9.44 -19.32
N GLU A 256 6.32 -8.55 -20.18
CA GLU A 256 5.96 -7.18 -19.78
C GLU A 256 4.80 -7.16 -18.78
N MET A 257 3.84 -8.08 -18.93
CA MET A 257 2.71 -8.23 -18.01
C MET A 257 3.17 -8.74 -16.65
N ALA A 258 4.03 -9.77 -16.63
CA ALA A 258 4.59 -10.30 -15.40
C ALA A 258 5.37 -9.22 -14.62
N ILE A 259 6.13 -8.38 -15.33
CA ILE A 259 6.85 -7.24 -14.74
C ILE A 259 5.89 -6.22 -14.14
N ALA A 260 4.83 -5.85 -14.86
CA ALA A 260 3.84 -4.89 -14.36
C ALA A 260 3.09 -5.40 -13.13
N ILE A 261 2.71 -6.69 -13.13
CA ILE A 261 2.10 -7.35 -11.96
C ILE A 261 3.08 -7.37 -10.79
N ALA A 262 4.34 -7.74 -11.03
CA ALA A 262 5.38 -7.75 -10.01
C ALA A 262 5.60 -6.35 -9.41
N GLY A 263 5.65 -5.31 -10.24
CA GLY A 263 5.74 -3.93 -9.79
C GLY A 263 4.56 -3.52 -8.91
N LEU A 264 3.33 -3.82 -9.34
CA LEU A 264 2.12 -3.54 -8.58
C LEU A 264 2.17 -4.24 -7.22
N LEU A 265 2.39 -5.55 -7.20
CA LEU A 265 2.39 -6.33 -5.96
C LEU A 265 3.51 -5.92 -5.00
N SER A 266 4.64 -5.41 -5.50
CA SER A 266 5.74 -4.92 -4.67
C SER A 266 5.42 -3.57 -4.00
N VAL A 267 4.82 -2.64 -4.76
CA VAL A 267 4.34 -1.36 -4.21
C VAL A 267 3.26 -1.62 -3.15
N VAL A 268 2.31 -2.52 -3.46
CA VAL A 268 1.23 -2.88 -2.54
C VAL A 268 1.78 -3.56 -1.29
N ALA A 269 2.79 -4.43 -1.41
CA ALA A 269 3.46 -5.05 -0.26
C ALA A 269 4.01 -4.01 0.73
N VAL A 270 4.65 -2.95 0.22
CA VAL A 270 5.09 -1.83 1.07
C VAL A 270 3.89 -1.12 1.67
N TYR A 271 2.89 -0.77 0.85
CA TYR A 271 1.73 -0.02 1.31
C TYR A 271 0.99 -0.73 2.45
N ILE A 272 0.70 -2.03 2.29
CA ILE A 272 0.01 -2.82 3.32
C ILE A 272 0.81 -2.95 4.62
N SER A 273 2.14 -2.89 4.52
CA SER A 273 3.03 -3.07 5.66
C SER A 273 3.15 -1.81 6.51
N VAL A 274 2.97 -0.62 5.91
CA VAL A 274 3.36 0.65 6.54
C VAL A 274 2.27 1.72 6.60
N GLU A 275 1.18 1.65 5.83
CA GLU A 275 0.22 2.76 5.80
C GLU A 275 -1.22 2.38 5.48
N MET A 276 -1.48 1.19 4.93
CA MET A 276 -2.83 0.81 4.55
C MET A 276 -3.73 0.57 5.77
N ASP A 277 -4.84 1.30 5.82
CA ASP A 277 -6.03 0.97 6.60
C ASP A 277 -7.00 0.17 5.72
N PHE A 278 -7.54 -0.92 6.24
CA PHE A 278 -8.57 -1.72 5.57
C PHE A 278 -9.83 -0.90 5.23
N TRP A 279 -10.16 0.14 5.99
CA TRP A 279 -11.41 0.88 5.82
C TRP A 279 -11.32 2.09 4.88
N HIS A 280 -10.13 2.41 4.38
CA HIS A 280 -9.95 3.49 3.40
C HIS A 280 -10.41 3.05 2.01
N LEU A 281 -11.63 3.44 1.63
CA LEU A 281 -12.26 3.08 0.35
C LEU A 281 -11.40 3.46 -0.87
N TYR A 282 -10.73 4.62 -0.83
CA TYR A 282 -9.89 5.10 -1.93
C TYR A 282 -8.72 4.14 -2.24
N THR A 283 -8.20 3.42 -1.23
CA THR A 283 -7.13 2.42 -1.41
C THR A 283 -7.61 1.26 -2.26
N TRP A 284 -8.81 0.75 -1.96
CA TRP A 284 -9.43 -0.32 -2.72
C TRP A 284 -9.79 0.12 -4.13
N CYS A 285 -10.20 1.38 -4.31
CA CYS A 285 -10.43 1.95 -5.64
C CYS A 285 -9.15 1.98 -6.47
N ALA A 286 -8.03 2.47 -5.91
CA ALA A 286 -6.73 2.50 -6.62
C ALA A 286 -6.25 1.10 -7.01
N LEU A 287 -6.35 0.13 -6.10
CA LEU A 287 -6.04 -1.28 -6.37
C LEU A 287 -6.94 -1.85 -7.48
N SER A 288 -8.25 -1.63 -7.38
CA SER A 288 -9.23 -2.12 -8.36
C SER A 288 -8.98 -1.53 -9.76
N LEU A 289 -8.71 -0.23 -9.84
CA LEU A 289 -8.35 0.44 -11.09
C LEU A 289 -7.05 -0.10 -11.68
N SER A 290 -6.06 -0.41 -10.84
CA SER A 290 -4.78 -0.97 -11.28
C SER A 290 -4.95 -2.37 -11.87
N VAL A 291 -5.72 -3.23 -11.20
CA VAL A 291 -6.04 -4.58 -11.68
C VAL A 291 -6.88 -4.51 -12.97
N TRP A 292 -7.85 -3.61 -13.03
CA TRP A 292 -8.64 -3.38 -14.24
C TRP A 292 -7.76 -2.92 -15.40
N GLY A 293 -6.84 -1.98 -15.17
CA GLY A 293 -5.89 -1.49 -16.16
C GLY A 293 -5.01 -2.60 -16.73
N LEU A 294 -4.41 -3.43 -15.86
CA LEU A 294 -3.62 -4.59 -16.30
C LEU A 294 -4.46 -5.55 -17.15
N ARG A 295 -5.71 -5.82 -16.76
CA ARG A 295 -6.61 -6.71 -17.51
C ARG A 295 -7.02 -6.13 -18.86
N ALA A 296 -7.35 -4.85 -18.93
CA ALA A 296 -7.71 -4.19 -20.18
C ALA A 296 -6.55 -4.32 -21.20
N ILE A 297 -5.33 -4.00 -20.75
CA ILE A 297 -4.12 -4.13 -21.55
C ILE A 297 -3.85 -5.59 -21.94
N ALA A 298 -4.17 -6.56 -21.08
CA ALA A 298 -4.02 -7.99 -21.38
C ALA A 298 -4.93 -8.45 -22.53
N LYS A 299 -6.19 -7.97 -22.57
CA LYS A 299 -7.17 -8.34 -23.61
C LYS A 299 -6.78 -7.80 -24.99
N ASP A 300 -6.26 -6.58 -25.06
CA ASP A 300 -5.87 -5.96 -26.34
C ASP A 300 -4.64 -6.63 -27.00
N ALA A 301 -4.03 -7.61 -26.32
CA ALA A 301 -2.80 -8.26 -26.74
C ALA A 301 -2.96 -9.71 -27.22
N GLY A 302 -4.18 -10.25 -27.21
CA GLY A 302 -4.56 -11.52 -27.82
C GLY A 302 -5.35 -11.28 -29.09
#